data_AF-A0A6J2JRA8-F1
#
_entry.id   AF-A0A6J2JRA8-F1
#
_cell.length_a   1.000
_cell.length_b   1.000
_cell.length_c   1.000
_cell.angle_alpha   90.00
_cell.angle_beta   90.00
_cell.angle_gamma   90.00
#
_symmetry.space_group_name_H-M   'P 1'
#
loop_
_entity.id
_entity.type
_entity.pdbx_description
1 polymer ?
#
loop_
_entity_poly.entity_id
_entity_poly.type
_entity_poly.pdbx_seq_one_letter_code
_entity_poly.pdbx_strand_id
1 'polypeptide(L)'
;MANDPERFDSMLLAMAQQHEGGVKDLLNTIVSFLSRKTDFFTGGREGEWEQVVKDTFYTHAKKACDEANRIKKEKEEADKRLKEIQQRKEQERLANDFEPATVTELTDQEAEKLKEDIEKDKNEKNAEVGSGDSSDVTEPATPEEDDDPKEKGKLKPNAGNGCDLEHYKWTQTLEEVEVSHWY
;
A
#
# COMPACT_ATOMS: atom_id res chain seq x y z
N MET A 1 -36.29 4.97 19.96
CA MET A 1 -35.37 4.07 20.71
C MET A 1 -35.84 2.60 20.81
N ALA A 2 -37.06 2.23 20.38
CA ALA A 2 -37.53 0.84 20.51
C ALA A 2 -37.10 -0.11 19.36
N ASN A 3 -36.60 0.41 18.24
CA ASN A 3 -36.28 -0.36 17.02
C ASN A 3 -34.79 -0.33 16.68
N ASP A 4 -33.91 -0.26 17.69
CA ASP A 4 -32.48 -0.40 17.45
C ASP A 4 -32.15 -1.90 17.24
N PRO A 5 -31.73 -2.32 16.03
CA PRO A 5 -31.45 -3.72 15.73
C PRO A 5 -30.30 -4.30 16.57
N GLU A 6 -29.38 -3.46 17.05
CA GLU A 6 -28.16 -3.90 17.76
C GLU A 6 -28.34 -3.92 19.29
N ARG A 7 -29.52 -3.50 19.79
CA ARG A 7 -29.80 -3.34 21.23
C ARG A 7 -29.52 -4.62 22.04
N PHE A 8 -29.77 -5.78 21.45
CA PHE A 8 -29.62 -7.08 22.12
C PHE A 8 -28.33 -7.80 21.76
N ASP A 9 -27.48 -7.23 20.89
CA ASP A 9 -26.29 -7.90 20.38
C ASP A 9 -25.30 -8.25 21.49
N SER A 10 -25.12 -7.35 22.47
CA SER A 10 -24.25 -7.61 23.62
C SER A 10 -24.70 -8.83 24.44
N MET A 11 -26.00 -8.99 24.64
CA MET A 11 -26.59 -10.12 25.35
C MET A 11 -26.49 -11.41 24.52
N LEU A 12 -26.82 -11.33 23.22
CA LEU A 12 -26.73 -12.47 22.30
C LEU A 12 -25.28 -12.95 22.12
N LEU A 13 -24.32 -12.03 22.06
CA LEU A 13 -22.90 -12.34 21.97
C LEU A 13 -22.39 -12.99 23.26
N ALA A 14 -22.76 -12.46 24.43
CA ALA A 14 -22.43 -13.07 25.71
C ALA A 14 -22.97 -14.50 25.82
N MET A 15 -24.22 -14.73 25.38
CA MET A 15 -24.79 -16.07 25.27
C MET A 15 -23.99 -16.93 24.29
N ALA A 16 -23.68 -16.45 23.08
CA ALA A 16 -22.93 -17.20 22.08
C ALA A 16 -21.55 -17.65 22.58
N GLN A 17 -20.84 -16.79 23.32
CA GLN A 17 -19.53 -17.09 23.90
C GLN A 17 -19.57 -18.19 24.96
N GLN A 18 -20.68 -18.34 25.67
CA GLN A 18 -20.87 -19.37 26.70
C GLN A 18 -21.22 -20.75 26.13
N HIS A 19 -21.60 -20.85 24.85
CA HIS A 19 -21.95 -22.13 24.21
C HIS A 19 -20.72 -22.72 23.52
N GLU A 20 -20.11 -23.75 24.13
CA GLU A 20 -18.93 -24.45 23.57
C GLU A 20 -19.22 -25.15 22.24
N GLY A 21 -20.45 -25.62 22.00
CA GLY A 21 -20.88 -26.20 20.72
C GLY A 21 -21.25 -25.17 19.64
N GLY A 22 -20.96 -23.88 19.88
CA GLY A 22 -21.13 -22.80 18.93
C GLY A 22 -22.60 -22.52 18.58
N VAL A 23 -22.84 -22.14 17.31
CA VAL A 23 -24.15 -21.63 16.84
C VAL A 23 -25.26 -22.67 16.97
N LYS A 24 -24.97 -23.97 16.79
CA LYS A 24 -25.99 -25.03 16.89
C LYS A 24 -26.56 -25.12 18.29
N ASP A 25 -25.71 -25.05 19.31
CA ASP A 25 -26.12 -25.11 20.70
C ASP A 25 -26.86 -23.84 21.13
N LEU A 26 -26.40 -22.67 20.68
CA LEU A 26 -27.12 -21.41 20.89
C LEU A 26 -28.55 -21.47 20.33
N LEU A 27 -28.72 -21.98 19.10
CA LEU A 27 -30.03 -22.14 18.47
C LEU A 27 -30.90 -23.14 19.25
N ASN A 28 -30.33 -24.26 19.71
CA ASN A 28 -31.04 -25.20 20.56
C ASN A 28 -31.54 -24.55 21.86
N THR A 29 -30.71 -23.73 22.50
CA THR A 29 -31.10 -22.99 23.71
C THR A 29 -32.28 -22.04 23.46
N ILE A 30 -32.26 -21.30 22.35
CA ILE A 30 -33.36 -20.39 21.96
C ILE A 30 -34.64 -21.18 21.66
N VAL A 31 -34.55 -22.25 20.86
CA VAL A 31 -35.70 -23.11 20.51
C VAL A 31 -36.28 -23.77 21.76
N SER A 32 -35.43 -24.23 22.66
CA SER A 32 -35.83 -24.81 23.94
C SER A 32 -36.45 -23.79 24.90
N PHE A 33 -36.03 -22.52 24.83
CA PHE A 33 -36.71 -21.42 25.53
C PHE A 33 -38.11 -21.19 24.97
N LEU A 34 -38.24 -21.09 23.63
CA LEU A 34 -39.54 -20.92 22.98
C LEU A 34 -40.49 -22.07 23.35
N SER A 35 -40.04 -23.31 23.34
CA SER A 35 -40.92 -24.44 23.69
C SER A 35 -41.38 -24.47 25.15
N ARG A 36 -40.63 -23.87 26.08
CA ARG A 36 -40.94 -23.91 27.52
C ARG A 36 -41.63 -22.66 28.05
N LYS A 37 -41.37 -21.50 27.43
CA LYS A 37 -41.76 -20.18 27.95
C LYS A 37 -42.71 -19.44 27.04
N THR A 38 -42.97 -19.95 25.84
CA THR A 38 -43.93 -19.37 24.90
C THR A 38 -44.85 -20.46 24.36
N ASP A 39 -45.92 -20.03 23.71
CA ASP A 39 -46.85 -20.87 22.96
C ASP A 39 -46.44 -21.02 21.48
N PHE A 40 -45.18 -20.75 21.13
CA PHE A 40 -44.73 -20.66 19.73
C PHE A 40 -45.05 -21.91 18.90
N PHE A 41 -44.93 -23.11 19.49
CA PHE A 41 -45.19 -24.38 18.79
C PHE A 41 -46.64 -24.89 18.94
N THR A 42 -47.43 -24.34 19.86
CA THR A 42 -48.76 -24.88 20.24
C THR A 42 -49.90 -23.87 20.13
N GLY A 43 -49.61 -22.57 19.98
CA GLY A 43 -50.58 -21.49 19.95
C GLY A 43 -51.11 -21.13 18.56
N GLY A 44 -50.44 -21.59 17.49
CA GLY A 44 -50.82 -21.35 16.11
C GLY A 44 -51.50 -22.53 15.41
N ARG A 45 -51.84 -22.36 14.14
CA ARG A 45 -52.28 -23.47 13.26
C ARG A 45 -51.10 -24.40 12.98
N GLU A 46 -51.42 -25.66 12.68
CA GLU A 46 -50.43 -26.67 12.34
C GLU A 46 -49.55 -26.20 11.18
N GLY A 47 -48.22 -26.20 11.39
CA GLY A 47 -47.23 -25.75 10.41
C GLY A 47 -46.94 -24.25 10.35
N GLU A 48 -47.68 -23.38 11.07
CA GLU A 48 -47.40 -21.94 11.05
C GLU A 48 -46.04 -21.57 11.65
N TRP A 49 -45.66 -22.23 12.76
CA TRP A 49 -44.35 -22.02 13.37
C TRP A 49 -43.20 -22.32 12.39
N GLU A 50 -43.38 -23.32 11.52
CA GLU A 50 -42.38 -23.72 10.55
C GLU A 50 -42.21 -22.67 9.46
N GLN A 51 -43.32 -22.10 8.97
CA GLN A 51 -43.30 -21.01 8.00
C GLN A 51 -42.60 -19.78 8.57
N VAL A 52 -42.93 -19.39 9.81
CA VAL A 52 -42.31 -18.24 10.48
C VAL A 52 -40.79 -18.40 10.62
N VAL A 53 -40.32 -19.59 11.03
CA VAL A 53 -38.89 -19.88 11.12
C VAL A 53 -38.25 -19.80 9.74
N LYS A 54 -38.80 -20.50 8.74
CA LYS A 54 -38.26 -20.51 7.37
C LYS A 54 -38.17 -19.09 6.82
N ASP A 55 -39.25 -18.34 6.82
CA ASP A 55 -39.32 -17.00 6.24
C ASP A 55 -38.31 -16.04 6.89
N THR A 56 -38.19 -16.10 8.22
CA THR A 56 -37.22 -15.28 8.96
C THR A 56 -35.78 -15.62 8.54
N PHE A 57 -35.41 -16.90 8.57
CA PHE A 57 -34.06 -17.33 8.21
C PHE A 57 -33.73 -17.04 6.75
N TYR A 58 -34.63 -17.33 5.81
CA TYR A 58 -34.40 -17.06 4.39
C TYR A 58 -34.30 -15.56 4.08
N THR A 59 -35.11 -14.73 4.75
CA THR A 59 -35.04 -13.27 4.58
C THR A 59 -33.67 -12.72 4.99
N HIS A 60 -33.16 -13.13 6.15
CA HIS A 60 -31.84 -12.69 6.63
C HIS A 60 -30.70 -13.33 5.84
N ALA A 61 -30.80 -14.60 5.46
CA ALA A 61 -29.81 -15.28 4.62
C ALA A 61 -29.67 -14.62 3.25
N LYS A 62 -30.80 -14.25 2.61
CA LYS A 62 -30.79 -13.53 1.34
C LYS A 62 -30.07 -12.18 1.46
N LYS A 63 -30.41 -11.37 2.46
CA LYS A 63 -29.75 -10.08 2.71
C LYS A 63 -28.24 -10.23 2.93
N ALA A 64 -27.84 -11.21 3.75
CA ALA A 64 -26.43 -11.46 4.02
C ALA A 64 -25.67 -11.92 2.76
N CYS A 65 -26.28 -12.77 1.94
CA CYS A 65 -25.70 -13.22 0.67
C CYS A 65 -25.58 -12.07 -0.34
N ASP A 66 -26.62 -11.25 -0.47
CA ASP A 66 -26.63 -10.10 -1.37
C ASP A 66 -25.56 -9.07 -0.98
N GLU A 67 -25.41 -8.79 0.32
CA GLU A 67 -24.36 -7.89 0.83
C GLU A 67 -22.95 -8.45 0.58
N ALA A 68 -22.73 -9.73 0.89
CA ALA A 68 -21.44 -10.39 0.64
C ALA A 68 -21.07 -10.39 -0.85
N ASN A 69 -22.06 -10.63 -1.72
CA ASN A 69 -21.88 -10.56 -3.17
C ASN A 69 -21.60 -9.14 -3.65
N ARG A 70 -22.23 -8.11 -3.06
CA ARG A 70 -21.98 -6.71 -3.39
C ARG A 70 -20.54 -6.31 -3.03
N ILE A 71 -20.12 -6.60 -1.79
CA ILE A 71 -18.76 -6.33 -1.31
C ILE A 71 -17.72 -7.05 -2.19
N LYS A 72 -17.98 -8.31 -2.56
CA LYS A 72 -17.09 -9.06 -3.44
C LYS A 72 -16.95 -8.41 -4.83
N LYS A 73 -18.06 -8.00 -5.44
CA LYS A 73 -18.05 -7.30 -6.74
C LYS A 73 -17.31 -5.96 -6.67
N GLU A 74 -17.58 -5.17 -5.64
CA GLU A 74 -16.90 -3.88 -5.43
C GLU A 74 -15.38 -4.07 -5.30
N LYS A 75 -14.94 -5.10 -4.57
CA LYS A 75 -13.52 -5.44 -4.44
C LYS A 75 -12.90 -5.89 -5.77
N GLU A 76 -13.59 -6.75 -6.52
CA GLU A 76 -13.11 -7.22 -7.84
C GLU A 76 -13.00 -6.06 -8.85
N GLU A 77 -13.96 -5.13 -8.85
CA GLU A 77 -13.91 -3.94 -9.70
C GLU A 77 -12.78 -2.98 -9.29
N ALA A 78 -12.57 -2.77 -7.99
CA ALA A 78 -11.47 -1.95 -7.49
C ALA A 78 -10.11 -2.55 -7.88
N ASP A 79 -9.94 -3.87 -7.71
CA ASP A 79 -8.72 -4.58 -8.09
C ASP A 79 -8.48 -4.50 -9.61
N LYS A 80 -9.55 -4.61 -10.42
CA LYS A 80 -9.45 -4.48 -11.88
C LYS A 80 -9.04 -3.07 -12.30
N ARG A 81 -9.66 -2.03 -11.72
CA ARG A 81 -9.31 -0.63 -12.00
C ARG A 81 -7.86 -0.32 -11.62
N LEU A 82 -7.40 -0.83 -10.48
CA LEU A 82 -6.02 -0.63 -10.04
C LEU A 82 -5.02 -1.28 -11.01
N LYS A 83 -5.30 -2.51 -11.47
CA LYS A 83 -4.47 -3.21 -12.47
C LYS A 83 -4.44 -2.47 -13.81
N GLU A 84 -5.57 -1.95 -14.27
CA GLU A 84 -5.64 -1.18 -15.51
C GLU A 84 -4.84 0.13 -15.44
N ILE A 85 -4.92 0.85 -14.31
CA ILE A 85 -4.10 2.05 -14.06
C ILE A 85 -2.60 1.70 -14.04
N GLN A 86 -2.22 0.60 -13.38
CA GLN A 86 -0.83 0.14 -13.34
C GLN A 86 -0.31 -0.23 -14.73
N GLN A 87 -1.07 -1.00 -15.50
CA GLN A 87 -0.70 -1.40 -16.86
C GLN A 87 -0.58 -0.21 -17.80
N ARG A 88 -1.50 0.76 -17.72
CA ARG A 88 -1.43 1.98 -18.53
C ARG A 88 -0.20 2.82 -18.17
N LYS A 89 0.10 2.97 -16.88
CA LYS A 89 1.29 3.68 -16.41
C LYS A 89 2.58 2.97 -16.85
N GLU A 90 2.62 1.64 -16.82
CA GLU A 90 3.76 0.86 -17.30
C GLU A 90 3.94 1.01 -18.81
N GLN A 91 2.87 0.94 -19.60
CA GLN A 91 2.93 1.16 -21.05
C GLN A 91 3.40 2.58 -21.40
N GLU A 92 2.93 3.60 -20.66
CA GLU A 92 3.38 4.98 -20.85
C GLU A 92 4.86 5.15 -20.50
N ARG A 93 5.35 4.51 -19.42
CA ARG A 93 6.77 4.48 -19.10
C ARG A 93 7.59 3.80 -20.21
N LEU A 94 7.13 2.65 -20.68
CA LEU A 94 7.81 1.91 -21.74
C LEU A 94 7.84 2.69 -23.06
N ALA A 95 6.77 3.42 -23.38
CA ALA A 95 6.69 4.27 -24.57
C ALA A 95 7.59 5.51 -24.47
N ASN A 96 7.65 6.18 -23.31
CA ASN A 96 8.56 7.30 -23.09
C ASN A 96 10.03 6.87 -23.05
N ASP A 97 10.33 5.66 -22.55
CA ASP A 97 11.67 5.07 -22.61
C ASP A 97 12.03 4.60 -24.05
N PHE A 98 11.05 4.53 -24.97
CA PHE A 98 11.21 4.19 -26.39
C PHE A 98 11.12 5.39 -27.34
N GLU A 99 11.20 6.64 -26.85
CA GLU A 99 11.53 7.77 -27.72
C GLU A 99 12.92 7.47 -28.32
N PRO A 100 13.02 7.09 -29.62
CA PRO A 100 14.33 6.92 -30.22
C PRO A 100 14.98 8.29 -30.16
N ALA A 101 16.15 8.40 -29.52
CA ALA A 101 16.98 9.57 -29.66
C ALA A 101 17.09 9.86 -31.16
N THR A 102 16.39 10.89 -31.63
CA THR A 102 16.53 11.38 -32.99
C THR A 102 17.91 12.02 -33.03
N VAL A 103 18.92 11.18 -33.27
CA VAL A 103 20.25 11.60 -33.66
C VAL A 103 20.12 12.13 -35.08
N THR A 104 19.70 13.40 -35.18
CA THR A 104 19.99 14.21 -36.35
C THR A 104 21.51 14.28 -36.46
N GLU A 105 22.08 13.76 -37.55
CA GLU A 105 23.51 13.86 -37.81
C GLU A 105 23.91 15.33 -37.94
N LEU A 106 24.52 15.89 -36.88
CA LEU A 106 25.32 17.10 -37.01
C LEU A 106 26.47 16.77 -37.97
N THR A 107 26.56 17.52 -39.06
CA THR A 107 27.60 17.38 -40.07
C THR A 107 28.95 17.78 -39.46
N ASP A 108 30.04 17.10 -39.85
CA ASP A 108 31.40 17.17 -39.28
C ASP A 108 32.01 18.58 -39.07
N GLN A 109 31.42 19.63 -39.65
CA GLN A 109 31.86 21.02 -39.55
C GLN A 109 31.61 21.70 -38.20
N GLU A 110 30.61 21.26 -37.41
CA GLU A 110 30.35 21.88 -36.09
C GLU A 110 31.19 21.26 -34.96
N ALA A 111 31.69 20.03 -35.16
CA ALA A 111 32.57 19.35 -34.22
C ALA A 111 33.98 19.95 -34.18
N GLU A 112 34.44 20.61 -35.24
CA GLU A 112 35.74 21.30 -35.26
C GLU A 112 35.71 22.61 -34.46
N LYS A 113 34.64 23.39 -34.55
CA LYS A 113 34.52 24.65 -33.78
C LYS A 113 34.51 24.44 -32.28
N LEU A 114 33.86 23.36 -31.80
CA LEU A 114 33.82 23.05 -30.37
C LEU A 114 35.20 22.63 -29.83
N LYS A 115 36.05 22.02 -30.67
CA LYS A 115 37.42 21.65 -30.29
C LYS A 115 38.33 22.87 -30.22
N GLU A 116 38.19 23.81 -31.15
CA GLU A 116 38.92 25.08 -31.14
C GLU A 116 38.57 25.93 -29.90
N ASP A 117 37.30 25.96 -29.48
CA ASP A 117 36.88 26.72 -28.30
C ASP A 117 37.38 26.09 -26.99
N ILE A 118 37.49 24.76 -26.91
CA ILE A 118 38.02 24.04 -25.74
C ILE A 118 39.55 24.19 -25.61
N GLU A 119 40.30 24.19 -26.71
CA GLU A 119 41.74 24.42 -26.68
C GLU A 119 42.09 25.87 -26.29
N LYS A 120 41.23 26.82 -26.64
CA LYS A 120 41.43 28.23 -26.29
C LYS A 120 41.22 28.51 -24.81
N ASP A 121 40.19 27.92 -24.19
CA ASP A 121 39.91 28.07 -22.75
C ASP A 121 40.94 27.34 -21.86
N LYS A 122 41.57 26.28 -22.39
CA LYS A 122 42.63 25.54 -21.67
C LYS A 122 43.98 26.27 -21.67
N ASN A 123 44.23 27.15 -22.64
CA ASN A 123 45.47 27.93 -22.71
C ASN A 123 45.42 29.21 -21.84
N GLU A 124 44.22 29.71 -21.48
CA GLU A 124 44.08 30.90 -20.62
C GLU A 124 44.14 30.58 -19.11
N LYS A 125 44.07 29.30 -18.69
CA LYS A 125 44.12 28.89 -17.27
C LYS A 125 45.49 28.36 -16.79
N ASN A 126 46.55 28.48 -17.60
CA ASN A 126 47.89 27.99 -17.24
C ASN A 126 48.93 29.13 -17.09
N ALA A 127 48.50 30.24 -16.48
CA ALA A 127 49.37 31.39 -16.23
C ALA A 127 49.05 32.09 -14.90
N GLU A 128 48.84 31.37 -13.79
CA GLU A 128 49.08 31.97 -12.47
C GLU A 128 49.27 30.94 -11.35
N VAL A 129 50.46 31.01 -10.73
CA VAL A 129 50.83 30.52 -9.38
C VAL A 129 50.93 28.99 -9.23
N GLY A 130 52.07 28.33 -8.99
CA GLY A 130 53.34 28.77 -8.40
C GLY A 130 53.52 28.24 -6.98
N SER A 131 54.42 27.25 -6.82
CA SER A 131 55.27 27.00 -5.64
C SER A 131 54.84 26.06 -4.49
N GLY A 132 55.65 25.01 -4.27
CA GLY A 132 56.05 24.43 -2.96
C GLY A 132 55.16 23.29 -2.41
N ASP A 133 55.51 22.01 -2.53
CA ASP A 133 56.49 21.18 -1.77
C ASP A 133 55.97 20.60 -0.42
N SER A 134 56.20 19.29 -0.26
CA SER A 134 56.19 18.42 0.94
C SER A 134 54.89 17.80 1.48
N SER A 135 54.71 16.52 1.09
CA SER A 135 54.46 15.32 1.92
C SER A 135 53.58 15.40 3.18
N ASP A 136 52.47 14.64 3.23
CA ASP A 136 52.31 13.42 4.04
C ASP A 136 50.96 12.73 3.70
N VAL A 137 50.89 11.44 3.99
CA VAL A 137 49.92 10.41 3.61
C VAL A 137 48.55 10.63 4.27
N THR A 138 47.44 10.44 3.54
CA THR A 138 46.16 9.91 4.06
C THR A 138 45.24 9.52 2.89
N GLU A 139 44.89 8.23 2.75
CA GLU A 139 43.73 7.77 1.96
C GLU A 139 42.45 8.43 2.49
N PRO A 140 41.52 8.81 1.61
CA PRO A 140 40.22 8.18 1.73
C PRO A 140 39.61 7.77 0.39
N ALA A 141 38.76 6.76 0.53
CA ALA A 141 37.96 6.11 -0.50
C ALA A 141 37.28 7.10 -1.46
N THR A 142 37.38 6.75 -2.73
CA THR A 142 36.66 7.28 -3.88
C THR A 142 35.16 7.40 -3.59
N PRO A 143 34.52 8.58 -3.78
CA PRO A 143 33.09 8.61 -4.02
C PRO A 143 32.85 8.14 -5.46
N GLU A 144 32.18 7.01 -5.62
CA GLU A 144 31.55 6.67 -6.91
C GLU A 144 30.49 7.75 -7.19
N GLU A 145 30.78 8.61 -8.17
CA GLU A 145 29.76 9.44 -8.84
C GLU A 145 28.86 8.50 -9.65
N ASP A 146 27.72 8.15 -9.08
CA ASP A 146 26.63 7.46 -9.78
C ASP A 146 25.78 8.52 -10.51
N ASP A 147 26.09 8.72 -11.80
CA ASP A 147 25.43 9.70 -12.67
C ASP A 147 24.15 9.10 -13.29
N ASP A 148 23.22 8.62 -12.45
CA ASP A 148 21.88 8.20 -12.90
C ASP A 148 20.90 9.39 -12.83
N PRO A 149 20.41 9.92 -13.98
CA PRO A 149 19.47 11.03 -14.02
C PRO A 149 18.12 10.75 -13.34
N LYS A 150 17.82 9.51 -12.93
CA LYS A 150 16.62 9.13 -12.15
C LYS A 150 16.74 9.41 -10.65
N GLU A 151 17.94 9.67 -10.13
CA GLU A 151 18.18 9.94 -8.70
C GLU A 151 18.29 11.44 -8.39
N LYS A 152 18.34 12.31 -9.41
CA LYS A 152 18.31 13.77 -9.23
C LYS A 152 17.06 14.20 -8.46
N GLY A 153 17.26 14.59 -7.21
CA GLY A 153 16.22 15.11 -6.31
C GLY A 153 15.67 14.12 -5.28
N LYS A 154 16.17 12.88 -5.21
CA LYS A 154 15.85 11.93 -4.14
C LYS A 154 16.98 11.89 -3.12
N LEU A 155 16.64 11.89 -1.83
CA LEU A 155 17.61 11.68 -0.76
C LEU A 155 18.10 10.24 -0.83
N LYS A 156 19.41 10.05 -0.92
CA LYS A 156 20.05 8.74 -0.86
C LYS A 156 19.70 8.08 0.49
N PRO A 157 19.18 6.84 0.50
CA PRO A 157 18.92 6.15 1.75
C PRO A 157 20.18 6.02 2.60
N ASN A 158 20.03 6.08 3.92
CA ASN A 158 21.13 5.75 4.84
C ASN A 158 21.38 4.22 4.83
N ALA A 159 22.48 3.78 5.45
CA ALA A 159 22.84 2.36 5.49
C ALA A 159 21.79 1.45 6.15
N GLY A 160 20.85 2.02 6.90
CA GLY A 160 19.71 1.31 7.51
C GLY A 160 18.42 1.42 6.70
N ASN A 161 18.49 1.64 5.38
CA ASN A 161 17.34 1.79 4.48
C ASN A 161 16.34 2.89 4.89
N GLY A 162 16.77 3.86 5.68
CA GLY A 162 15.98 5.00 6.08
C GLY A 162 16.56 6.32 5.59
N CYS A 163 16.36 7.39 6.34
CA CYS A 163 16.79 8.73 5.97
C CYS A 163 17.39 9.45 7.17
N ASP A 164 18.43 10.23 6.91
CA ASP A 164 19.01 11.16 7.86
C ASP A 164 18.45 12.57 7.58
N LEU A 165 17.82 13.18 8.59
CA LEU A 165 17.27 14.54 8.54
C LEU A 165 17.90 15.39 9.65
N GLU A 166 17.65 16.70 9.61
CA GLU A 166 18.32 17.67 10.49
C GLU A 166 18.09 17.43 11.99
N HIS A 167 16.88 17.02 12.40
CA HIS A 167 16.51 16.85 13.81
C HIS A 167 16.31 15.39 14.23
N TYR A 168 16.26 14.48 13.27
CA TYR A 168 16.08 13.07 13.52
C TYR A 168 16.57 12.23 12.34
N LYS A 169 16.94 10.99 12.62
CA LYS A 169 17.18 9.97 11.61
C LYS A 169 16.30 8.78 11.89
N TRP A 170 16.00 8.01 10.85
CA TRP A 170 15.30 6.75 11.01
C TRP A 170 15.94 5.65 10.16
N THR A 171 15.75 4.41 10.59
CA THR A 171 16.21 3.19 9.92
C THR A 171 15.07 2.18 9.90
N GLN A 172 15.06 1.28 8.93
CA GLN A 172 13.95 0.34 8.70
C GLN A 172 14.46 -1.06 8.30
N THR A 173 13.78 -2.08 8.83
CA THR A 173 13.81 -3.46 8.33
C THR A 173 12.42 -3.87 7.83
N LEU A 174 12.22 -5.12 7.38
CA LEU A 174 10.88 -5.61 7.03
C LEU A 174 9.96 -5.73 8.25
N GLU A 175 10.52 -5.81 9.45
CA GLU A 175 9.80 -6.09 10.68
C GLU A 175 9.56 -4.82 11.51
N GLU A 176 10.48 -3.85 11.47
CA GLU A 176 10.43 -2.67 12.35
C GLU A 176 11.04 -1.40 11.75
N VAL A 177 10.74 -0.27 12.39
CA VAL A 177 11.29 1.06 12.09
C VAL A 177 11.80 1.69 13.39
N GLU A 178 13.06 2.13 13.41
CA GLU A 178 13.67 2.83 14.53
C GLU A 178 13.86 4.32 14.22
N VAL A 179 13.57 5.20 15.18
CA VAL A 179 13.73 6.66 15.05
C VAL A 179 14.65 7.18 16.15
N SER A 180 15.72 7.87 15.77
CA SER A 180 16.65 8.56 16.68
C SER A 180 16.52 10.07 16.49
N HIS A 181 16.21 10.83 17.54
CA HIS A 181 16.10 12.29 17.50
C HIS A 181 17.20 12.96 18.36
N TRP A 182 17.57 14.19 18.00
CA TRP A 182 18.54 15.00 18.75
C TRP A 182 17.91 16.36 19.10
N TYR A 183 18.35 16.97 20.20
CA TYR A 183 17.88 18.29 20.68
C TYR A 183 18.86 19.40 20.32
#